data_AF-A0A2E2Y555-F1
#
_entry.id   AF-A0A2E2Y555-F1
#
_cell.length_a   1.000
_cell.length_b   1.000
_cell.length_c   1.000
_cell.angle_alpha   90.00
_cell.angle_beta   90.00
_cell.angle_gamma   90.00
#
_symmetry.space_group_name_H-M   'P 1'
#
loop_
_entity.id
_entity.type
_entity.pdbx_description
1 polymer ?
#
loop_
_entity_poly.entity_id
_entity_poly.type
_entity_poly.pdbx_seq_one_letter_code
_entity_poly.pdbx_strand_id
1 'polypeptide(L)'
;DYASQIVITSDGKSHTGVLRRRTDSEIQLLDAEGKLLKIPLEEIEEQKRSSSSLMPTDLYKTVKQQQFVDLVEYLTTLRQKIGRAYPGMPDEIPTVAQPASVVPLHSEEMRFDHPVWIIAKPGTTDSYLVVEQKTRRIYQFTKGSAGDRKELFADISHEAITGQFEGVLCLAFHPDFLENRKYYLNYHVRENDIFSPVIVERQATADLSKDIGGASRRLLQIPQPTELHWGGMLAFGPDGYLYIGAGDGGPQEDPLGNGQNMSIFLGKILRIDVDHRDEGKEYAIPGTNPFKDAGEAIRPEIWAYGFRMPWRFSWDSKTGEMYVGNIGQNLFEEVNMPRIGENHGWNVFEGFAPFSNQYRRRGEKYTPPVLSYRRKHGVSVTGGYVYRGTRSPSYVGAYIFSDFESKTIWAMTQVDRTLVKVRKIGTVPEKPASFGLAADGELLIVGYEGTIYRLLLDESVFE
;
A
#
# COMPACT_ATOMS: atom_id res chain seq x y z
N ASP A 1 -15.23 3.83 -26.57
CA ASP A 1 -15.95 2.74 -27.24
C ASP A 1 -14.95 2.01 -28.13
N TYR A 2 -14.58 0.75 -27.83
CA TYR A 2 -13.50 0.00 -28.51
C TYR A 2 -13.98 -0.67 -29.81
N ALA A 3 -14.95 -0.07 -30.48
CA ALA A 3 -15.54 -0.65 -31.67
C ALA A 3 -14.61 -0.49 -32.89
N SER A 4 -14.48 -1.57 -33.66
CA SER A 4 -13.87 -1.50 -34.99
C SER A 4 -14.70 -0.59 -35.91
N GLN A 5 -14.03 0.24 -36.68
CA GLN A 5 -14.62 1.18 -37.62
C GLN A 5 -14.06 0.96 -39.01
N ILE A 6 -14.90 1.18 -40.01
CA ILE A 6 -14.53 1.25 -41.42
C ILE A 6 -14.66 2.72 -41.82
N VAL A 7 -13.58 3.28 -42.34
CA VAL A 7 -13.48 4.65 -42.82
C VAL A 7 -13.14 4.60 -44.30
N ILE A 8 -13.98 5.23 -45.11
CA ILE A 8 -13.78 5.40 -46.54
C ILE A 8 -13.35 6.84 -46.77
N THR A 9 -12.19 7.05 -47.36
CA THR A 9 -11.68 8.37 -47.70
C THR A 9 -12.15 8.82 -49.08
N SER A 10 -12.14 10.13 -49.32
CA SER A 10 -12.60 10.76 -50.57
C SER A 10 -11.81 10.32 -51.82
N ASP A 11 -10.65 9.68 -51.65
CA ASP A 11 -9.88 9.05 -52.72
C ASP A 11 -10.25 7.56 -52.95
N GLY A 12 -11.30 7.08 -52.30
CA GLY A 12 -11.84 5.73 -52.40
C GLY A 12 -11.11 4.68 -51.57
N LYS A 13 -10.14 5.04 -50.72
CA LYS A 13 -9.46 4.06 -49.86
C LYS A 13 -10.31 3.68 -48.66
N SER A 14 -10.29 2.40 -48.33
CA SER A 14 -10.96 1.88 -47.12
C SER A 14 -9.93 1.54 -46.05
N HIS A 15 -10.10 2.13 -44.88
CA HIS A 15 -9.30 1.90 -43.69
C HIS A 15 -10.15 1.24 -42.62
N THR A 16 -9.68 0.12 -42.06
CA THR A 16 -10.38 -0.56 -40.96
C THR A 16 -9.50 -0.58 -39.72
N GLY A 17 -10.04 -0.17 -38.57
CA GLY A 17 -9.28 -0.14 -37.32
C GLY A 17 -10.13 0.22 -36.11
N VAL A 18 -9.56 0.09 -34.91
CA VAL A 18 -10.21 0.54 -33.67
C VAL A 18 -9.92 2.02 -33.45
N LEU A 19 -10.96 2.83 -33.23
CA LEU A 19 -10.80 4.25 -32.95
C LEU A 19 -10.05 4.46 -31.62
N ARG A 20 -8.84 5.01 -31.70
CA ARG A 20 -8.01 5.34 -30.54
C ARG A 20 -8.20 6.76 -30.07
N ARG A 21 -8.35 7.69 -31.02
CA ARG A 21 -8.49 9.11 -30.73
C ARG A 21 -9.20 9.80 -31.88
N ARG A 22 -9.98 10.83 -31.56
CA ARG A 22 -10.54 11.79 -32.50
C ARG A 22 -10.21 13.19 -32.00
N THR A 23 -9.71 14.03 -32.89
CA THR A 23 -9.51 15.47 -32.65
C THR A 23 -10.41 16.26 -33.59
N ASP A 24 -10.32 17.58 -33.55
CA ASP A 24 -11.08 18.47 -34.44
C ASP A 24 -10.58 18.42 -35.90
N SER A 25 -9.42 17.80 -36.15
CA SER A 25 -8.78 17.75 -37.48
C SER A 25 -8.55 16.35 -38.02
N GLU A 26 -8.44 15.32 -37.17
CA GLU A 26 -8.13 13.94 -37.59
C GLU A 26 -8.80 12.88 -36.71
N ILE A 27 -8.87 11.66 -37.24
CA ILE A 27 -9.07 10.44 -36.47
C ILE A 27 -7.81 9.58 -36.48
N GLN A 28 -7.63 8.82 -35.39
CA GLN A 28 -6.56 7.84 -35.25
C GLN A 28 -7.19 6.46 -35.09
N LEU A 29 -6.95 5.59 -36.07
CA LEU A 29 -7.35 4.19 -36.05
C LEU A 29 -6.12 3.31 -35.78
N LEU A 30 -6.29 2.24 -35.00
CA LEU A 30 -5.29 1.18 -34.91
C LEU A 30 -5.77 -0.02 -35.74
N ASP A 31 -5.01 -0.42 -36.75
CA ASP A 31 -5.35 -1.55 -37.62
C ASP A 31 -5.06 -2.91 -36.95
N ALA A 32 -5.37 -4.01 -37.65
CA ALA A 32 -5.25 -5.37 -37.13
C ALA A 32 -3.78 -5.78 -36.88
N GLU A 33 -2.85 -5.15 -37.58
CA GLU A 33 -1.41 -5.36 -37.47
C GLU A 33 -0.77 -4.47 -36.38
N GLY A 34 -1.57 -3.66 -35.68
CA GLY A 34 -1.12 -2.79 -34.60
C GLY A 34 -0.47 -1.49 -35.08
N LYS A 35 -0.64 -1.14 -36.36
CA LYS A 35 -0.17 0.12 -36.93
C LYS A 35 -1.21 1.22 -36.74
N LEU A 36 -0.74 2.39 -36.36
CA LEU A 36 -1.59 3.57 -36.17
C LEU A 36 -1.76 4.29 -37.51
N LEU A 37 -3.01 4.40 -37.96
CA LEU A 37 -3.45 5.16 -39.13
C LEU A 37 -4.02 6.49 -38.66
N LYS A 38 -3.53 7.59 -39.24
CA LYS A 38 -4.07 8.93 -39.03
C LYS A 38 -4.77 9.37 -40.31
N ILE A 39 -6.04 9.76 -40.18
CA ILE A 39 -6.88 10.13 -41.32
C ILE A 39 -7.47 11.52 -41.02
N PRO A 40 -7.14 12.54 -41.83
CA PRO A 40 -7.74 13.87 -41.72
C PRO A 40 -9.26 13.80 -41.87
N LEU A 41 -10.01 14.53 -41.05
CA LEU A 41 -11.48 14.51 -41.10
C LEU A 41 -12.03 15.01 -42.44
N GLU A 42 -11.33 15.94 -43.09
CA GLU A 42 -11.67 16.48 -44.42
C GLU A 42 -11.54 15.45 -45.55
N GLU A 43 -10.75 14.40 -45.33
CA GLU A 43 -10.57 13.31 -46.28
C GLU A 43 -11.58 12.18 -46.06
N ILE A 44 -12.46 12.24 -45.05
CA ILE A 44 -13.41 11.17 -44.75
C ILE A 44 -14.73 11.41 -45.49
N GLU A 45 -15.06 10.50 -46.39
CA GLU A 45 -16.33 10.48 -47.11
C GLU A 45 -17.39 9.71 -46.31
N GLU A 46 -17.01 8.57 -45.71
CA GLU A 46 -17.93 7.74 -44.94
C GLU A 46 -17.23 7.08 -43.75
N GLN A 47 -17.89 7.09 -42.58
CA GLN A 47 -17.42 6.41 -41.37
C GLN A 47 -18.54 5.54 -40.80
N LYS A 48 -18.31 4.23 -40.71
CA LYS A 48 -19.28 3.26 -40.19
C LYS A 48 -18.67 2.40 -39.09
N ARG A 49 -19.51 2.03 -38.12
CA ARG A 49 -19.16 1.02 -37.11
C ARG A 49 -19.21 -0.36 -37.77
N SER A 50 -18.14 -1.13 -37.64
CA SER A 50 -18.12 -2.53 -38.06
C SER A 50 -18.72 -3.41 -36.96
N SER A 51 -19.58 -4.36 -37.34
CA SER A 51 -20.05 -5.45 -36.47
C SER A 51 -19.09 -6.64 -36.46
N SER A 52 -18.10 -6.67 -37.36
CA SER A 52 -17.11 -7.73 -37.48
C SER A 52 -15.83 -7.36 -36.73
N SER A 53 -15.31 -8.30 -35.93
CA SER A 53 -14.05 -8.16 -35.18
C SER A 53 -12.84 -8.16 -36.12
N LEU A 54 -11.81 -7.38 -35.77
CA LEU A 54 -10.50 -7.36 -36.46
C LEU A 54 -9.59 -8.52 -36.04
N MET A 55 -9.99 -9.35 -35.09
CA MET A 55 -9.23 -10.54 -34.69
C MET A 55 -9.18 -11.54 -35.86
N PRO A 56 -7.99 -12.07 -36.21
CA PRO A 56 -7.88 -13.13 -37.20
C PRO A 56 -8.77 -14.32 -36.81
N THR A 57 -9.52 -14.85 -37.76
CA THR A 57 -10.22 -16.12 -37.58
C THR A 57 -9.20 -17.23 -37.29
N ASP A 58 -9.59 -18.17 -36.44
CA ASP A 58 -8.76 -19.34 -36.09
C ASP A 58 -7.47 -19.07 -35.28
N LEU A 59 -7.32 -17.90 -34.66
CA LEU A 59 -6.19 -17.63 -33.75
C LEU A 59 -6.04 -18.69 -32.64
N TYR A 60 -7.14 -19.30 -32.19
CA TYR A 60 -7.12 -20.39 -31.20
C TYR A 60 -6.39 -21.65 -31.67
N LYS A 61 -6.23 -21.85 -32.99
CA LYS A 61 -5.53 -23.01 -33.57
C LYS A 61 -4.01 -22.85 -33.52
N THR A 62 -3.49 -21.64 -33.32
CA THR A 62 -2.04 -21.36 -33.27
C THR A 62 -1.49 -21.26 -31.85
N VAL A 63 -2.36 -21.24 -30.84
CA VAL A 63 -2.01 -21.20 -29.43
C VAL A 63 -1.95 -22.62 -28.87
N LYS A 64 -1.00 -22.89 -27.95
CA LYS A 64 -0.98 -24.17 -27.24
C LYS A 64 -2.23 -24.30 -26.37
N GLN A 65 -2.68 -25.53 -26.12
CA GLN A 65 -3.89 -25.80 -25.33
C GLN A 65 -3.88 -25.09 -23.97
N GLN A 66 -2.76 -25.10 -23.26
CA GLN A 66 -2.63 -24.40 -21.97
C GLN A 66 -2.76 -22.88 -22.14
N GLN A 67 -2.10 -22.27 -23.13
CA GLN A 67 -2.22 -20.84 -23.41
C GLN A 67 -3.62 -20.43 -23.84
N PHE A 68 -4.36 -21.32 -24.50
CA PHE A 68 -5.76 -21.09 -24.82
C PHE A 68 -6.64 -21.18 -23.57
N VAL A 69 -6.37 -22.12 -22.66
CA VAL A 69 -7.04 -22.19 -21.35
C VAL A 69 -6.75 -20.94 -20.53
N ASP A 70 -5.49 -20.52 -20.43
CA ASP A 70 -5.06 -19.33 -19.70
C ASP A 70 -5.67 -18.06 -20.33
N LEU A 71 -5.73 -17.97 -21.66
CA LEU A 71 -6.39 -16.89 -22.38
C LEU A 71 -7.90 -16.89 -22.14
N VAL A 72 -8.55 -18.05 -22.13
CA VAL A 72 -9.98 -18.15 -21.81
C VAL A 72 -10.23 -17.79 -20.34
N GLU A 73 -9.36 -18.20 -19.42
CA GLU A 73 -9.42 -17.85 -18.00
C GLU A 73 -9.24 -16.34 -17.81
N TYR A 74 -8.21 -15.74 -18.41
CA TYR A 74 -7.97 -14.30 -18.43
C TYR A 74 -9.13 -13.52 -19.10
N LEU A 75 -9.63 -13.97 -20.24
CA LEU A 75 -10.80 -13.35 -20.87
C LEU A 75 -12.08 -13.54 -20.04
N THR A 76 -12.15 -14.58 -19.21
CA THR A 76 -13.22 -14.81 -18.23
C THR A 76 -13.07 -13.90 -17.03
N THR A 77 -11.84 -13.60 -16.58
CA THR A 77 -11.59 -12.58 -15.55
C THR A 77 -11.91 -11.17 -16.06
N LEU A 78 -11.72 -10.92 -17.36
CA LEU A 78 -12.11 -9.67 -18.04
C LEU A 78 -13.61 -9.60 -18.36
N ARG A 79 -14.27 -10.72 -18.66
CA ARG A 79 -15.73 -10.83 -18.75
C ARG A 79 -16.31 -10.90 -17.34
N GLN A 80 -16.22 -9.79 -16.61
CA GLN A 80 -16.98 -9.66 -15.36
C GLN A 80 -18.48 -9.56 -15.70
N LYS A 81 -19.15 -10.71 -15.79
CA LYS A 81 -20.51 -10.79 -15.25
C LYS A 81 -20.40 -10.30 -13.82
N ILE A 82 -21.32 -9.42 -13.42
CA ILE A 82 -21.60 -9.05 -12.03
C ILE A 82 -21.58 -10.37 -11.22
N GLY A 83 -20.45 -10.66 -10.58
CA GLY A 83 -20.01 -12.03 -10.32
C GLY A 83 -19.73 -12.18 -8.85
N ARG A 84 -20.79 -12.58 -8.12
CA ARG A 84 -20.83 -12.75 -6.66
C ARG A 84 -20.52 -11.46 -5.89
N ALA A 85 -21.57 -10.81 -5.38
CA ALA A 85 -21.42 -9.79 -4.36
C ALA A 85 -20.78 -10.43 -3.11
N TYR A 86 -19.59 -9.99 -2.75
CA TYR A 86 -19.00 -10.31 -1.45
C TYR A 86 -19.41 -9.20 -0.47
N PRO A 87 -19.81 -9.52 0.77
CA PRO A 87 -20.17 -8.50 1.76
C PRO A 87 -19.08 -7.43 1.96
N GLY A 88 -17.81 -7.80 1.79
CA GLY A 88 -16.67 -6.89 1.87
C GLY A 88 -16.22 -6.28 0.53
N MET A 89 -16.97 -6.44 -0.57
CA MET A 89 -16.60 -5.91 -1.89
C MET A 89 -17.77 -5.18 -2.53
N PRO A 90 -18.13 -3.99 -2.03
CA PRO A 90 -19.24 -3.22 -2.59
C PRO A 90 -18.92 -2.75 -4.01
N ASP A 91 -19.90 -2.88 -4.91
CA ASP A 91 -19.75 -2.39 -6.29
C ASP A 91 -19.69 -0.86 -6.31
N GLU A 92 -20.50 -0.18 -5.51
CA GLU A 92 -20.49 1.26 -5.32
C GLU A 92 -20.27 1.60 -3.86
N ILE A 93 -19.49 2.65 -3.60
CA ILE A 93 -19.27 3.15 -2.25
C ILE A 93 -19.80 4.58 -2.16
N PRO A 94 -20.88 4.82 -1.39
CA PRO A 94 -21.49 6.14 -1.33
C PRO A 94 -20.58 7.14 -0.62
N THR A 95 -20.73 8.41 -1.01
CA THR A 95 -20.08 9.54 -0.34
C THR A 95 -20.99 10.06 0.75
N VAL A 96 -20.43 10.45 1.89
CA VAL A 96 -21.18 11.14 2.95
C VAL A 96 -21.75 12.47 2.45
N ALA A 97 -22.88 12.91 3.01
CA ALA A 97 -23.55 14.15 2.63
C ALA A 97 -22.67 15.39 2.82
N GLN A 98 -21.88 15.41 3.90
CA GLN A 98 -20.89 16.47 4.18
C GLN A 98 -19.49 15.85 4.29
N PRO A 99 -18.67 15.93 3.22
CA PRO A 99 -17.31 15.42 3.24
C PRO A 99 -16.44 16.12 4.28
N ALA A 100 -15.58 15.34 4.92
CA ALA A 100 -14.46 15.81 5.72
C ALA A 100 -13.51 16.69 4.89
N SER A 101 -12.86 17.62 5.56
CA SER A 101 -11.87 18.52 4.98
C SER A 101 -10.49 18.27 5.55
N VAL A 102 -9.46 18.79 4.89
CA VAL A 102 -8.08 18.71 5.36
C VAL A 102 -7.46 20.10 5.37
N VAL A 103 -6.62 20.38 6.37
CA VAL A 103 -5.88 21.65 6.48
C VAL A 103 -4.39 21.38 6.61
N PRO A 104 -3.51 22.15 5.95
CA PRO A 104 -2.06 22.02 6.14
C PRO A 104 -1.68 22.18 7.61
N LEU A 105 -0.83 21.29 8.11
CA LEU A 105 -0.30 21.32 9.46
C LEU A 105 0.83 22.35 9.60
N HIS A 106 1.47 22.76 8.51
CA HIS A 106 2.58 23.71 8.48
C HIS A 106 2.44 24.68 7.30
N SER A 107 3.22 25.76 7.31
CA SER A 107 3.26 26.71 6.20
C SER A 107 4.02 26.14 4.99
N GLU A 108 3.90 26.80 3.84
CA GLU A 108 4.54 26.40 2.58
C GLU A 108 6.08 26.46 2.69
N GLU A 109 6.63 27.39 3.48
CA GLU A 109 8.08 27.53 3.69
C GLU A 109 8.67 26.36 4.51
N MET A 110 7.83 25.59 5.21
CA MET A 110 8.22 24.45 6.03
C MET A 110 7.91 23.10 5.40
N ARG A 111 7.62 23.06 4.09
CA ARG A 111 7.39 21.81 3.36
C ARG A 111 8.51 20.79 3.54
N PHE A 112 8.12 19.53 3.44
CA PHE A 112 9.02 18.39 3.43
C PHE A 112 9.31 17.91 2.01
N ASP A 113 10.46 17.27 1.82
CA ASP A 113 10.85 16.67 0.55
C ASP A 113 10.44 15.19 0.53
N HIS A 114 9.35 14.89 -0.20
CA HIS A 114 8.79 13.54 -0.32
C HIS A 114 8.62 12.83 1.03
N PRO A 115 7.85 13.39 1.99
CA PRO A 115 7.61 12.75 3.26
C PRO A 115 6.79 11.49 3.06
N VAL A 116 7.15 10.43 3.79
CA VAL A 116 6.45 9.13 3.70
C VAL A 116 5.97 8.62 5.06
N TRP A 117 6.38 9.26 6.16
CA TRP A 117 6.01 8.84 7.49
C TRP A 117 5.99 10.03 8.46
N ILE A 118 5.04 10.00 9.39
CA ILE A 118 4.95 10.92 10.51
C ILE A 118 4.55 10.17 11.77
N ILE A 119 5.19 10.50 12.90
CA ILE A 119 4.86 9.94 14.21
C ILE A 119 5.04 10.98 15.30
N ALA A 120 4.12 11.05 16.26
CA ALA A 120 4.24 11.93 17.42
C ALA A 120 5.46 11.52 18.26
N LYS A 121 6.22 12.51 18.75
CA LYS A 121 7.38 12.27 19.61
C LYS A 121 6.89 11.95 21.03
N PRO A 122 7.25 10.79 21.62
CA PRO A 122 6.84 10.45 22.98
C PRO A 122 7.24 11.54 23.97
N GLY A 123 6.38 11.78 24.96
CA GLY A 123 6.58 12.82 25.99
C GLY A 123 6.28 14.25 25.54
N THR A 124 5.77 14.46 24.32
CA THR A 124 5.39 15.79 23.80
C THR A 124 3.96 15.78 23.27
N THR A 125 3.34 16.95 23.15
CA THR A 125 1.98 17.11 22.59
C THR A 125 1.96 17.78 21.22
N ASP A 126 3.08 18.36 20.80
CA ASP A 126 3.19 19.28 19.66
C ASP A 126 4.36 18.96 18.72
N SER A 127 5.14 17.92 19.05
CA SER A 127 6.34 17.54 18.31
C SER A 127 6.16 16.21 17.59
N TYR A 128 6.62 16.16 16.35
CA TYR A 128 6.48 15.04 15.43
C TYR A 128 7.81 14.75 14.76
N LEU A 129 8.07 13.49 14.43
CA LEU A 129 9.17 13.11 13.56
C LEU A 129 8.59 12.82 12.18
N VAL A 130 9.14 13.48 11.16
CA VAL A 130 8.76 13.33 9.75
C VAL A 130 9.93 12.74 8.99
N VAL A 131 9.69 11.64 8.28
CA VAL A 131 10.69 10.94 7.46
C VAL A 131 10.56 11.40 6.02
N GLU A 132 11.63 12.01 5.50
CA GLU A 132 11.77 12.34 4.08
C GLU A 132 12.47 11.18 3.36
N GLN A 133 11.77 10.58 2.39
CA GLN A 133 12.20 9.35 1.75
C GLN A 133 13.52 9.54 0.99
N LYS A 134 13.56 10.51 0.07
CA LYS A 134 14.64 10.69 -0.89
C LYS A 134 15.86 11.39 -0.31
N THR A 135 15.66 12.31 0.63
CA THR A 135 16.77 12.96 1.35
C THR A 135 17.39 12.03 2.39
N ARG A 136 16.67 10.96 2.79
CA ARG A 136 17.03 10.04 3.89
C ARG A 136 17.24 10.76 5.22
N ARG A 137 16.56 11.90 5.39
CA ARG A 137 16.60 12.70 6.61
C ARG A 137 15.30 12.57 7.38
N ILE A 138 15.43 12.70 8.69
CA ILE A 138 14.32 12.69 9.61
C ILE A 138 14.34 14.02 10.33
N TYR A 139 13.24 14.73 10.27
CA TYR A 139 13.10 16.05 10.88
C TYR A 139 12.15 15.98 12.07
N GLN A 140 12.53 16.63 13.16
CA GLN A 140 11.60 16.98 14.22
C GLN A 140 10.86 18.25 13.80
N PHE A 141 9.54 18.15 13.72
CA PHE A 141 8.64 19.27 13.50
C PHE A 141 7.88 19.58 14.79
N THR A 142 8.04 20.79 15.31
CA THR A 142 7.42 21.24 16.56
C THR A 142 6.47 22.39 16.28
N LYS A 143 5.21 22.27 16.68
CA LYS A 143 4.26 23.38 16.65
C LYS A 143 4.45 24.28 17.86
N GLY A 144 4.41 25.59 17.67
CA GLY A 144 4.63 26.54 18.77
C GLY A 144 3.84 27.83 18.64
N SER A 145 3.49 28.45 19.76
CA SER A 145 2.80 29.75 19.80
C SER A 145 3.64 30.90 19.24
N ALA A 146 4.97 30.78 19.34
CA ALA A 146 5.94 31.72 18.74
C ALA A 146 6.30 31.38 17.29
N GLY A 147 5.66 30.37 16.69
CA GLY A 147 5.97 29.83 15.38
C GLY A 147 6.39 28.37 15.45
N ASP A 148 6.25 27.70 14.30
CA ASP A 148 6.68 26.32 14.13
C ASP A 148 8.20 26.21 13.98
N ARG A 149 8.76 25.04 14.28
CA ARG A 149 10.18 24.73 14.07
C ARG A 149 10.34 23.41 13.33
N LYS A 150 11.29 23.36 12.39
CA LYS A 150 11.73 22.16 11.68
C LYS A 150 13.22 21.98 11.91
N GLU A 151 13.60 20.94 12.64
CA GLU A 151 14.98 20.68 13.08
C GLU A 151 15.43 19.29 12.62
N LEU A 152 16.68 19.14 12.20
CA LEU A 152 17.20 17.84 11.78
C LEU A 152 17.35 16.93 13.00
N PHE A 153 16.66 15.78 12.99
CA PHE A 153 16.77 14.76 14.03
C PHE A 153 17.83 13.71 13.68
N ALA A 154 17.79 13.17 12.45
CA ALA A 154 18.74 12.17 11.97
C ALA A 154 19.02 12.32 10.47
N ASP A 155 20.26 12.04 10.05
CA ASP A 155 20.66 11.96 8.63
C ASP A 155 21.22 10.56 8.33
N ILE A 156 20.43 9.77 7.61
CA ILE A 156 20.72 8.36 7.26
C ILE A 156 21.26 8.25 5.83
N SER A 157 21.57 9.39 5.20
CA SER A 157 21.98 9.44 3.79
C SER A 157 23.27 8.67 3.49
N HIS A 158 24.11 8.44 4.50
CA HIS A 158 25.37 7.70 4.36
C HIS A 158 25.18 6.17 4.44
N GLU A 159 24.05 5.68 4.95
CA GLU A 159 23.75 4.24 5.07
C GLU A 159 22.68 3.79 4.05
N ALA A 160 21.70 4.65 3.77
CA ALA A 160 20.55 4.33 2.93
C ALA A 160 20.73 4.81 1.49
N ILE A 161 20.41 3.92 0.53
CA ILE A 161 20.34 4.28 -0.88
C ILE A 161 19.12 5.16 -1.17
N THR A 162 19.11 5.79 -2.34
CA THR A 162 17.98 6.61 -2.84
C THR A 162 17.66 6.24 -4.28
N GLY A 163 16.40 6.41 -4.66
CA GLY A 163 15.96 6.20 -6.05
C GLY A 163 14.55 6.72 -6.29
N GLN A 164 13.80 6.03 -7.16
CA GLN A 164 12.43 6.43 -7.48
C GLN A 164 11.48 6.20 -6.29
N PHE A 165 11.65 5.08 -5.60
CA PHE A 165 10.82 4.67 -4.45
C PHE A 165 11.68 4.16 -3.28
N GLU A 166 13.00 4.17 -3.43
CA GLU A 166 13.97 3.77 -2.43
C GLU A 166 14.34 4.92 -1.50
N GLY A 167 14.62 4.59 -0.24
CA GLY A 167 14.98 5.58 0.76
C GLY A 167 14.75 5.04 2.16
N VAL A 168 14.36 5.95 3.07
CA VAL A 168 13.90 5.62 4.42
C VAL A 168 12.36 5.64 4.42
N LEU A 169 11.72 4.57 4.91
CA LEU A 169 10.28 4.38 4.78
C LEU A 169 9.49 4.53 6.07
N CYS A 170 10.10 4.26 7.23
CA CYS A 170 9.39 4.28 8.50
C CYS A 170 10.36 4.49 9.67
N LEU A 171 9.83 5.10 10.74
CA LEU A 171 10.44 5.20 12.06
C LEU A 171 9.45 4.68 13.11
N ALA A 172 9.92 3.83 14.01
CA ALA A 172 9.17 3.41 15.20
C ALA A 172 9.97 3.73 16.47
N PHE A 173 9.33 4.38 17.44
CA PHE A 173 9.93 4.54 18.76
C PHE A 173 9.77 3.26 19.57
N HIS A 174 10.80 2.91 20.35
CA HIS A 174 10.64 1.89 21.39
C HIS A 174 9.53 2.31 22.38
N PRO A 175 8.73 1.39 22.94
CA PRO A 175 7.75 1.73 23.97
C PRO A 175 8.35 2.51 25.15
N ASP A 176 9.53 2.10 25.60
CA ASP A 176 10.33 2.80 26.63
C ASP A 176 11.28 3.88 26.09
N PHE A 177 10.97 4.53 24.95
CA PHE A 177 11.86 5.52 24.31
C PHE A 177 12.31 6.64 25.26
N LEU A 178 11.47 7.08 26.20
CA LEU A 178 11.84 8.12 27.15
C LEU A 178 12.97 7.70 28.10
N GLU A 179 13.10 6.41 28.37
CA GLU A 179 14.10 5.84 29.27
C GLU A 179 15.31 5.33 28.49
N ASN A 180 15.08 4.52 27.46
CA ASN A 180 16.14 3.83 26.74
C ASN A 180 16.63 4.59 25.49
N ARG A 181 15.89 5.61 25.05
CA ARG A 181 16.21 6.48 23.90
C ARG A 181 16.26 5.75 22.55
N LYS A 182 15.78 4.51 22.48
CA LYS A 182 15.89 3.65 21.30
C LYS A 182 14.77 3.92 20.30
N TYR A 183 15.13 3.93 19.02
CA TYR A 183 14.18 3.97 17.93
C TYR A 183 14.67 3.11 16.77
N TYR A 184 13.75 2.74 15.89
CA TYR A 184 13.99 1.77 14.82
C TYR A 184 13.62 2.37 13.48
N LEU A 185 14.39 2.01 12.45
CA LEU A 185 14.19 2.48 11.09
C LEU A 185 14.06 1.31 10.13
N ASN A 186 13.25 1.52 9.09
CA ASN A 186 13.26 0.72 7.87
C ASN A 186 13.78 1.59 6.72
N TYR A 187 14.91 1.20 6.15
CA TYR A 187 15.47 1.83 4.96
C TYR A 187 16.10 0.80 4.03
N HIS A 188 16.45 1.23 2.82
CA HIS A 188 17.01 0.32 1.82
C HIS A 188 18.52 0.44 1.69
N VAL A 189 19.16 -0.69 1.44
CA VAL A 189 20.58 -0.81 1.10
C VAL A 189 20.75 -1.61 -0.19
N ARG A 190 21.92 -1.48 -0.81
CA ARG A 190 22.39 -2.41 -1.85
C ARG A 190 23.77 -2.90 -1.50
N GLU A 191 23.89 -4.20 -1.28
CA GLU A 191 25.13 -4.85 -0.86
C GLU A 191 25.37 -6.06 -1.75
N ASN A 192 26.56 -6.14 -2.36
CA ASN A 192 26.90 -7.20 -3.33
C ASN A 192 25.81 -7.37 -4.42
N ASP A 193 25.35 -6.24 -4.98
CA ASP A 193 24.28 -6.14 -5.98
C ASP A 193 22.88 -6.61 -5.53
N ILE A 194 22.71 -6.99 -4.26
CA ILE A 194 21.42 -7.39 -3.70
C ILE A 194 20.75 -6.18 -3.04
N PHE A 195 19.57 -5.81 -3.54
CA PHE A 195 18.69 -4.83 -2.90
C PHE A 195 18.01 -5.44 -1.66
N SER A 196 17.94 -4.69 -0.56
CA SER A 196 17.28 -5.15 0.67
C SER A 196 16.72 -3.99 1.50
N PRO A 197 15.48 -4.08 1.99
CA PRO A 197 15.11 -3.44 3.23
C PRO A 197 15.92 -3.98 4.40
N VAL A 198 16.35 -3.08 5.27
CA VAL A 198 16.99 -3.40 6.54
C VAL A 198 16.24 -2.74 7.68
N ILE A 199 16.11 -3.48 8.77
CA ILE A 199 15.57 -2.99 10.03
C ILE A 199 16.73 -2.77 10.97
N VAL A 200 16.82 -1.57 11.52
CA VAL A 200 17.93 -1.19 12.40
C VAL A 200 17.44 -0.55 13.68
N GLU A 201 18.27 -0.63 14.71
CA GLU A 201 18.16 0.12 15.96
C GLU A 201 19.13 1.29 15.96
N ARG A 202 18.65 2.44 16.45
CA ARG A 202 19.42 3.66 16.72
C ARG A 202 19.02 4.23 18.08
N GLN A 203 19.78 5.22 18.55
CA GLN A 203 19.54 5.83 19.85
C GLN A 203 19.58 7.36 19.76
N ALA A 204 18.66 8.03 20.45
CA ALA A 204 18.66 9.49 20.58
C ALA A 204 19.66 9.97 21.66
N THR A 205 20.01 11.24 21.59
CA THR A 205 20.76 11.94 22.64
C THR A 205 19.99 11.99 23.96
N ALA A 206 20.68 12.28 25.08
CA ALA A 206 20.06 12.27 26.41
C ALA A 206 18.90 13.27 26.57
N ASP A 207 18.93 14.38 25.84
CA ASP A 207 17.86 15.37 25.76
C ASP A 207 16.77 15.02 24.72
N LEU A 208 16.89 13.86 24.07
CA LEU A 208 15.98 13.35 23.04
C LEU A 208 15.81 14.28 21.82
N SER A 209 16.73 15.23 21.60
CA SER A 209 16.59 16.26 20.56
C SER A 209 17.07 15.81 19.18
N LYS A 210 17.97 14.82 19.13
CA LYS A 210 18.58 14.31 17.90
C LYS A 210 19.05 12.87 18.06
N ASP A 211 19.40 12.23 16.95
CA ASP A 211 20.15 10.99 16.92
C ASP A 211 21.56 11.17 17.51
N ILE A 212 22.08 10.15 18.20
CA ILE A 212 23.40 10.18 18.84
C ILE A 212 24.55 10.10 17.82
N GLY A 213 24.28 9.71 16.57
CA GLY A 213 25.26 9.48 15.52
C GLY A 213 25.85 8.07 15.53
N GLY A 214 26.75 7.81 14.58
CA GLY A 214 27.39 6.50 14.41
C GLY A 214 26.61 5.53 13.52
N ALA A 215 27.16 4.32 13.35
CA ALA A 215 26.58 3.29 12.50
C ALA A 215 25.33 2.67 13.14
N SER A 216 24.31 2.39 12.34
CA SER A 216 23.11 1.70 12.82
C SER A 216 23.41 0.27 13.26
N ARG A 217 22.75 -0.17 14.33
CA ARG A 217 22.78 -1.59 14.71
C ARG A 217 21.76 -2.36 13.87
N ARG A 218 22.23 -3.16 12.93
CA ARG A 218 21.36 -3.94 12.04
C ARG A 218 20.72 -5.11 12.77
N LEU A 219 19.38 -5.20 12.74
CA LEU A 219 18.61 -6.27 13.35
C LEU A 219 18.23 -7.33 12.33
N LEU A 220 17.65 -6.90 11.21
CA LEU A 220 17.13 -7.79 10.19
C LEU A 220 17.42 -7.23 8.80
N GLN A 221 17.72 -8.12 7.86
CA GLN A 221 17.86 -7.79 6.43
C GLN A 221 16.94 -8.70 5.64
N ILE A 222 16.22 -8.12 4.68
CA ILE A 222 15.22 -8.82 3.86
C ILE A 222 15.66 -8.74 2.40
N PRO A 223 16.49 -9.70 1.91
CA PRO A 223 16.89 -9.74 0.52
C PRO A 223 15.68 -9.82 -0.42
N GLN A 224 15.68 -8.98 -1.46
CA GLN A 224 14.60 -8.94 -2.43
C GLN A 224 15.04 -9.61 -3.75
N PRO A 225 14.15 -10.38 -4.41
CA PRO A 225 14.42 -10.96 -5.72
C PRO A 225 14.30 -9.92 -6.84
N THR A 226 13.52 -8.85 -6.61
CA THR A 226 13.35 -7.73 -7.53
C THR A 226 13.30 -6.40 -6.76
N GLU A 227 13.27 -5.30 -7.49
CA GLU A 227 13.13 -3.94 -6.93
C GLU A 227 11.65 -3.53 -6.95
N LEU A 228 10.77 -4.39 -6.44
CA LEU A 228 9.33 -4.13 -6.32
C LEU A 228 8.81 -4.71 -4.99
N HIS A 229 7.72 -4.15 -4.48
CA HIS A 229 6.89 -4.70 -3.39
C HIS A 229 7.66 -5.10 -2.12
N TRP A 230 8.50 -4.23 -1.59
CA TRP A 230 9.29 -4.54 -0.40
C TRP A 230 8.59 -4.23 0.94
N GLY A 231 7.42 -3.58 0.94
CA GLY A 231 6.73 -3.16 2.16
C GLY A 231 7.36 -1.90 2.77
N GLY A 232 7.45 -1.81 4.10
CA GLY A 232 8.17 -0.68 4.72
C GLY A 232 7.70 -0.23 6.10
N MET A 233 6.55 -0.71 6.58
CA MET A 233 6.00 -0.30 7.88
C MET A 233 6.67 -1.02 9.06
N LEU A 234 6.95 -0.25 10.11
CA LEU A 234 7.32 -0.71 11.44
C LEU A 234 6.32 -0.17 12.45
N ALA A 235 5.86 -1.01 13.39
CA ALA A 235 5.18 -0.54 14.58
C ALA A 235 5.36 -1.52 15.73
N PHE A 236 5.39 -0.98 16.95
CA PHE A 236 5.27 -1.82 18.14
C PHE A 236 3.81 -2.23 18.33
N GLY A 237 3.62 -3.52 18.61
CA GLY A 237 2.31 -4.05 18.98
C GLY A 237 1.97 -3.74 20.44
N PRO A 238 0.70 -3.95 20.83
CA PRO A 238 0.27 -3.83 22.22
C PRO A 238 0.96 -4.85 23.15
N ASP A 239 1.60 -5.87 22.58
CA ASP A 239 2.40 -6.89 23.27
C ASP A 239 3.88 -6.50 23.45
N GLY A 240 4.29 -5.30 23.01
CA GLY A 240 5.65 -4.78 23.20
C GLY A 240 6.67 -5.25 22.16
N TYR A 241 6.28 -6.09 21.19
CA TYR A 241 7.17 -6.57 20.13
C TYR A 241 7.15 -5.67 18.90
N LEU A 242 8.23 -5.70 18.11
CA LEU A 242 8.33 -4.96 16.85
C LEU A 242 7.72 -5.78 15.71
N TYR A 243 6.71 -5.21 15.03
CA TYR A 243 6.09 -5.77 13.85
C TYR A 243 6.64 -5.12 12.59
N ILE A 244 6.85 -5.93 11.55
CA ILE A 244 7.48 -5.52 10.29
C ILE A 244 6.61 -5.99 9.12
N GLY A 245 6.20 -5.05 8.26
CA GLY A 245 5.49 -5.35 7.02
C GLY A 245 6.47 -5.58 5.88
N ALA A 246 6.53 -6.81 5.37
CA ALA A 246 7.39 -7.22 4.26
C ALA A 246 6.54 -7.69 3.07
N GLY A 247 6.66 -7.01 1.93
CA GLY A 247 5.95 -7.42 0.72
C GLY A 247 6.60 -8.63 0.04
N ASP A 248 5.94 -9.13 -1.01
CA ASP A 248 6.31 -10.36 -1.72
C ASP A 248 7.60 -10.24 -2.55
N GLY A 249 8.13 -9.02 -2.72
CA GLY A 249 9.35 -8.76 -3.47
C GLY A 249 9.22 -8.88 -4.98
N GLY A 250 8.02 -9.12 -5.50
CA GLY A 250 7.76 -9.30 -6.92
C GLY A 250 8.50 -10.48 -7.58
N PRO A 251 8.52 -10.54 -8.93
CA PRO A 251 7.83 -9.61 -9.83
C PRO A 251 6.30 -9.80 -9.77
N GLN A 252 5.58 -9.05 -10.59
CA GLN A 252 4.13 -9.17 -10.75
C GLN A 252 3.68 -10.64 -10.81
N GLU A 253 2.55 -10.93 -10.18
CA GLU A 253 1.91 -12.25 -10.02
C GLU A 253 2.60 -13.20 -9.04
N ASP A 254 3.74 -12.82 -8.45
CA ASP A 254 4.50 -13.65 -7.52
C ASP A 254 4.73 -15.09 -8.06
N PRO A 255 5.45 -15.23 -9.19
CA PRO A 255 5.64 -16.53 -9.83
C PRO A 255 6.42 -17.52 -8.96
N LEU A 256 7.13 -17.03 -7.93
CA LEU A 256 7.88 -17.83 -6.95
C LEU A 256 7.06 -18.17 -5.70
N GLY A 257 5.83 -17.66 -5.59
CA GLY A 257 4.94 -17.94 -4.47
C GLY A 257 5.48 -17.45 -3.14
N ASN A 258 6.22 -16.35 -3.13
CA ASN A 258 6.83 -15.72 -1.97
C ASN A 258 5.79 -15.48 -0.86
N GLY A 259 4.57 -15.06 -1.21
CA GLY A 259 3.47 -14.91 -0.25
C GLY A 259 3.18 -16.19 0.54
N GLN A 260 3.25 -17.35 -0.11
CA GLN A 260 2.98 -18.68 0.44
C GLN A 260 4.24 -19.45 0.92
N ASN A 261 5.43 -18.94 0.59
CA ASN A 261 6.70 -19.55 0.97
C ASN A 261 7.06 -19.17 2.41
N MET A 262 7.16 -20.16 3.27
CA MET A 262 7.41 -19.98 4.71
C MET A 262 8.90 -19.95 5.09
N SER A 263 9.80 -20.27 4.14
CA SER A 263 11.26 -20.29 4.38
C SER A 263 11.93 -18.92 4.19
N ILE A 264 11.16 -17.90 3.83
CA ILE A 264 11.63 -16.53 3.54
C ILE A 264 10.76 -15.48 4.24
N PHE A 265 11.26 -14.25 4.27
CA PHE A 265 10.61 -13.11 4.94
C PHE A 265 9.59 -12.36 4.06
N LEU A 266 9.48 -12.70 2.78
CA LEU A 266 8.68 -11.97 1.79
C LEU A 266 7.20 -12.31 1.87
N GLY A 267 6.32 -11.31 1.74
CA GLY A 267 4.86 -11.46 1.76
C GLY A 267 4.31 -11.79 3.14
N LYS A 268 4.88 -11.17 4.19
CA LYS A 268 4.67 -11.48 5.61
C LYS A 268 4.42 -10.23 6.45
N ILE A 269 3.72 -10.43 7.56
CA ILE A 269 3.92 -9.61 8.76
C ILE A 269 4.84 -10.41 9.68
N LEU A 270 6.01 -9.86 10.00
CA LEU A 270 6.97 -10.45 10.92
C LEU A 270 6.82 -9.84 12.32
N ARG A 271 7.21 -10.57 13.35
CA ARG A 271 7.22 -10.11 14.75
C ARG A 271 8.50 -10.58 15.46
N ILE A 272 9.27 -9.63 15.99
CA ILE A 272 10.55 -9.88 16.67
C ILE A 272 10.61 -9.20 18.04
N ASP A 273 11.41 -9.75 18.94
CA ASP A 273 11.75 -9.17 20.25
C ASP A 273 13.10 -8.45 20.16
N VAL A 274 13.08 -7.13 20.33
CA VAL A 274 14.26 -6.26 20.20
C VAL A 274 14.97 -6.00 21.53
N ASP A 275 14.39 -6.44 22.65
CA ASP A 275 14.95 -6.29 23.99
C ASP A 275 15.86 -7.47 24.38
N HIS A 276 15.68 -8.61 23.73
CA HIS A 276 16.48 -9.81 23.93
C HIS A 276 17.19 -10.26 22.65
N ARG A 277 18.08 -11.25 22.79
CA ARG A 277 18.81 -11.84 21.66
C ARG A 277 18.82 -13.36 21.77
N ASP A 278 18.44 -14.02 20.69
CA ASP A 278 18.68 -15.45 20.52
C ASP A 278 20.08 -15.69 19.94
N GLU A 279 20.60 -16.91 20.08
CA GLU A 279 21.89 -17.28 19.53
C GLU A 279 21.96 -17.01 18.01
N GLY A 280 23.02 -16.30 17.61
CA GLY A 280 23.25 -15.92 16.21
C GLY A 280 22.33 -14.83 15.66
N LYS A 281 21.49 -14.19 16.48
CA LYS A 281 20.60 -13.10 16.08
C LYS A 281 20.81 -11.84 16.91
N GLU A 282 20.56 -10.69 16.30
CA GLU A 282 20.52 -9.38 16.98
C GLU A 282 19.16 -9.09 17.63
N TYR A 283 18.28 -10.07 17.69
CA TYR A 283 16.95 -9.99 18.29
C TYR A 283 16.58 -11.41 18.78
N ALA A 284 15.51 -11.53 19.56
CA ALA A 284 14.94 -12.82 19.94
C ALA A 284 13.62 -13.07 19.20
N ILE A 285 13.21 -14.33 19.13
CA ILE A 285 11.89 -14.71 18.66
C ILE A 285 10.91 -14.73 19.84
N PRO A 286 9.81 -13.95 19.80
CA PRO A 286 8.77 -14.04 20.81
C PRO A 286 8.32 -15.48 21.03
N GLY A 287 8.26 -15.91 22.30
CA GLY A 287 7.84 -17.27 22.65
C GLY A 287 6.44 -17.64 22.16
N THR A 288 5.62 -16.63 21.85
CA THR A 288 4.26 -16.79 21.33
C THR A 288 4.19 -16.71 19.81
N ASN A 289 5.29 -16.64 19.05
CA ASN A 289 5.22 -16.68 17.58
C ASN A 289 4.65 -18.02 17.10
N PRO A 290 3.73 -18.03 16.12
CA PRO A 290 2.98 -19.22 15.73
C PRO A 290 3.85 -20.31 15.10
N PHE A 291 5.01 -19.94 14.57
CA PHE A 291 5.92 -20.84 13.87
C PHE A 291 7.29 -20.96 14.52
N LYS A 292 7.44 -20.54 15.78
CA LYS A 292 8.73 -20.55 16.49
C LYS A 292 9.39 -21.93 16.47
N ASP A 293 8.61 -22.98 16.72
CA ASP A 293 9.08 -24.36 16.84
C ASP A 293 8.68 -25.23 15.62
N ALA A 294 8.38 -24.61 14.48
CA ALA A 294 7.88 -25.29 13.28
C ALA A 294 8.99 -25.97 12.42
N GLY A 295 10.23 -25.97 12.91
CA GLY A 295 11.40 -26.53 12.23
C GLY A 295 12.14 -25.54 11.33
N GLU A 296 13.36 -25.91 10.92
CA GLU A 296 14.31 -25.01 10.23
C GLU A 296 13.83 -24.50 8.86
N ALA A 297 12.87 -25.19 8.23
CA ALA A 297 12.33 -24.81 6.93
C ALA A 297 11.33 -23.64 7.01
N ILE A 298 10.93 -23.22 8.22
CA ILE A 298 9.98 -22.13 8.44
C ILE A 298 10.65 -21.03 9.24
N ARG A 299 10.48 -19.79 8.79
CA ARG A 299 11.01 -18.61 9.49
C ARG A 299 10.23 -18.39 10.79
N PRO A 300 10.86 -18.49 11.97
CA PRO A 300 10.19 -18.33 13.25
C PRO A 300 9.73 -16.88 13.50
N GLU A 301 10.21 -15.92 12.72
CA GLU A 301 9.81 -14.50 12.73
C GLU A 301 8.40 -14.26 12.18
N ILE A 302 7.85 -15.20 11.40
CA ILE A 302 6.56 -15.03 10.74
C ILE A 302 5.43 -14.98 11.79
N TRP A 303 4.65 -13.90 11.76
CA TRP A 303 3.44 -13.76 12.56
C TRP A 303 2.16 -13.98 11.74
N ALA A 304 2.10 -13.45 10.52
CA ALA A 304 1.07 -13.74 9.53
C ALA A 304 1.69 -13.72 8.11
N TYR A 305 1.06 -14.38 7.14
CA TYR A 305 1.61 -14.55 5.79
C TYR A 305 0.54 -14.45 4.70
N GLY A 306 0.96 -14.52 3.44
CA GLY A 306 0.05 -14.45 2.29
C GLY A 306 -0.34 -13.02 1.93
N PHE A 307 0.58 -12.07 2.02
CA PHE A 307 0.39 -10.68 1.59
C PHE A 307 1.17 -10.39 0.30
N ARG A 308 0.68 -9.44 -0.49
CA ARG A 308 1.41 -8.91 -1.65
C ARG A 308 2.31 -7.76 -1.24
N MET A 309 1.73 -6.72 -0.66
CA MET A 309 2.48 -5.55 -0.19
C MET A 309 1.73 -4.89 0.97
N PRO A 310 1.94 -5.38 2.22
CA PRO A 310 1.38 -4.74 3.40
C PRO A 310 2.10 -3.40 3.64
N TRP A 311 1.54 -2.31 3.11
CA TRP A 311 2.21 -1.01 3.01
C TRP A 311 2.21 -0.24 4.32
N ARG A 312 1.03 0.09 4.87
CA ARG A 312 0.85 0.61 6.23
C ARG A 312 -0.12 -0.25 7.01
N PHE A 313 0.16 -0.35 8.31
CA PHE A 313 -0.72 -0.97 9.27
C PHE A 313 -0.73 -0.19 10.57
N SER A 314 -1.80 -0.34 11.34
CA SER A 314 -1.94 0.27 12.65
C SER A 314 -2.73 -0.64 13.58
N TRP A 315 -2.56 -0.43 14.87
CA TRP A 315 -3.31 -1.09 15.91
C TRP A 315 -4.44 -0.20 16.36
N ASP A 316 -5.64 -0.76 16.47
CA ASP A 316 -6.71 -0.10 17.20
C ASP A 316 -6.37 -0.09 18.70
N SER A 317 -6.11 1.10 19.24
CA SER A 317 -5.70 1.27 20.65
C SER A 317 -6.74 0.78 21.66
N LYS A 318 -8.00 0.59 21.25
CA LYS A 318 -9.06 0.08 22.14
C LYS A 318 -9.19 -1.44 22.12
N THR A 319 -9.02 -2.08 20.97
CA THR A 319 -9.29 -3.52 20.80
C THR A 319 -8.03 -4.36 20.64
N GLY A 320 -6.90 -3.75 20.28
CA GLY A 320 -5.67 -4.45 19.94
C GLY A 320 -5.71 -5.17 18.59
N GLU A 321 -6.73 -4.93 17.75
CA GLU A 321 -6.78 -5.50 16.40
C GLU A 321 -5.89 -4.70 15.43
N MET A 322 -5.14 -5.40 14.59
CA MET A 322 -4.34 -4.80 13.51
C MET A 322 -5.22 -4.59 12.27
N TYR A 323 -5.09 -3.43 11.63
CA TYR A 323 -5.60 -3.14 10.29
C TYR A 323 -4.43 -2.92 9.35
N VAL A 324 -4.47 -3.50 8.15
CA VAL A 324 -3.40 -3.44 7.16
C VAL A 324 -3.97 -2.99 5.82
N GLY A 325 -3.39 -1.93 5.23
CA GLY A 325 -3.55 -1.65 3.80
C GLY A 325 -2.60 -2.54 3.00
N ASN A 326 -3.14 -3.49 2.24
CA ASN A 326 -2.37 -4.41 1.40
C ASN A 326 -2.61 -4.05 -0.07
N ILE A 327 -1.54 -3.58 -0.74
CA ILE A 327 -1.62 -3.15 -2.13
C ILE A 327 -1.73 -4.38 -3.02
N GLY A 328 -2.88 -4.51 -3.67
CA GLY A 328 -3.16 -5.62 -4.57
C GLY A 328 -2.50 -5.41 -5.94
N GLN A 329 -2.82 -6.28 -6.88
CA GLN A 329 -2.08 -6.41 -8.13
C GLN A 329 -2.81 -5.78 -9.32
N ASN A 330 -3.88 -6.43 -9.77
CA ASN A 330 -4.50 -6.19 -11.07
C ASN A 330 -5.93 -5.69 -10.87
N LEU A 331 -6.65 -6.30 -9.94
CA LEU A 331 -8.10 -6.16 -9.85
C LEU A 331 -8.53 -5.39 -8.62
N PHE A 332 -7.82 -5.58 -7.52
CA PHE A 332 -8.30 -5.14 -6.22
C PHE A 332 -7.22 -4.46 -5.40
N GLU A 333 -7.69 -3.64 -4.47
CA GLU A 333 -6.97 -3.18 -3.30
C GLU A 333 -7.65 -3.76 -2.05
N GLU A 334 -6.91 -3.91 -0.94
CA GLU A 334 -7.39 -4.65 0.22
C GLU A 334 -7.12 -3.96 1.56
N VAL A 335 -8.10 -4.05 2.46
CA VAL A 335 -7.89 -3.83 3.90
C VAL A 335 -8.06 -5.16 4.62
N ASN A 336 -6.97 -5.67 5.18
CA ASN A 336 -6.92 -6.93 5.93
C ASN A 336 -6.87 -6.67 7.43
N MET A 337 -7.36 -7.62 8.22
CA MET A 337 -7.25 -7.63 9.68
C MET A 337 -6.62 -8.95 10.13
N PRO A 338 -5.28 -9.04 10.10
CA PRO A 338 -4.57 -10.27 10.39
C PRO A 338 -4.61 -10.62 11.86
N ARG A 339 -4.65 -11.92 12.12
CA ARG A 339 -4.40 -12.51 13.44
C ARG A 339 -3.25 -13.49 13.33
N ILE A 340 -2.75 -13.87 14.50
CA ILE A 340 -1.60 -14.75 14.64
C ILE A 340 -1.76 -16.06 13.83
N GLY A 341 -0.77 -16.36 12.99
CA GLY A 341 -0.66 -17.57 12.18
C GLY A 341 -1.52 -17.59 10.92
N GLU A 342 -2.29 -16.54 10.63
CA GLU A 342 -3.21 -16.53 9.50
C GLU A 342 -2.50 -16.37 8.14
N ASN A 343 -3.04 -17.07 7.14
CA ASN A 343 -2.70 -16.93 5.73
C ASN A 343 -3.71 -16.02 5.05
N HIS A 344 -3.27 -14.92 4.45
CA HIS A 344 -4.10 -13.94 3.76
C HIS A 344 -4.24 -14.18 2.25
N GLY A 345 -3.71 -15.30 1.76
CA GLY A 345 -4.09 -15.85 0.49
C GLY A 345 -3.25 -15.44 -0.71
N TRP A 346 -2.46 -14.37 -0.67
CA TRP A 346 -1.62 -14.02 -1.82
C TRP A 346 -0.53 -15.08 -2.08
N ASN A 347 -0.34 -15.58 -3.31
CA ASN A 347 -0.99 -15.24 -4.57
C ASN A 347 -2.09 -16.22 -5.02
N VAL A 348 -2.63 -17.04 -4.12
CA VAL A 348 -3.79 -17.90 -4.40
C VAL A 348 -5.08 -17.08 -4.56
N PHE A 349 -5.21 -15.99 -3.81
CA PHE A 349 -6.33 -15.05 -3.85
C PHE A 349 -5.84 -13.60 -4.01
N GLU A 350 -6.63 -12.80 -4.72
CA GLU A 350 -6.54 -11.34 -4.76
C GLU A 350 -7.91 -10.79 -4.33
N GLY A 351 -7.98 -10.08 -3.21
CA GLY A 351 -9.23 -9.72 -2.57
C GLY A 351 -10.06 -10.97 -2.19
N PHE A 352 -11.30 -11.02 -2.67
CA PHE A 352 -12.19 -12.17 -2.47
C PHE A 352 -12.14 -13.18 -3.63
N ALA A 353 -11.40 -12.89 -4.69
CA ALA A 353 -11.38 -13.68 -5.91
C ALA A 353 -10.19 -14.66 -5.92
N PRO A 354 -10.38 -15.91 -6.36
CA PRO A 354 -9.26 -16.76 -6.74
C PRO A 354 -8.39 -16.05 -7.79
N PHE A 355 -7.07 -16.10 -7.61
CA PHE A 355 -6.09 -15.49 -8.50
C PHE A 355 -5.21 -16.54 -9.20
N SER A 356 -4.61 -17.45 -8.44
CA SER A 356 -3.77 -18.53 -8.97
C SER A 356 -4.02 -19.85 -8.26
N ASN A 357 -3.90 -20.96 -8.97
CA ASN A 357 -3.90 -22.30 -8.37
C ASN A 357 -2.48 -22.88 -8.17
N GLN A 358 -1.43 -22.20 -8.63
CA GLN A 358 -0.06 -22.72 -8.61
C GLN A 358 0.43 -23.08 -7.20
N TYR A 359 0.19 -22.21 -6.23
CA TYR A 359 0.61 -22.39 -4.83
C TYR A 359 -0.55 -22.76 -3.90
N ARG A 360 -1.70 -23.11 -4.47
CA ARG A 360 -2.88 -23.49 -3.69
C ARG A 360 -2.69 -24.86 -3.08
N ARG A 361 -2.72 -24.94 -1.75
CA ARG A 361 -2.61 -26.21 -1.02
C ARG A 361 -3.99 -26.70 -0.62
N ARG A 362 -4.23 -28.00 -0.80
CA ARG A 362 -5.51 -28.62 -0.44
C ARG A 362 -5.71 -28.56 1.08
N GLY A 363 -6.86 -28.06 1.52
CA GLY A 363 -7.24 -27.99 2.94
C GLY A 363 -6.65 -26.79 3.68
N GLU A 364 -5.84 -25.95 3.03
CA GLU A 364 -5.35 -24.71 3.63
C GLU A 364 -6.48 -23.69 3.76
N LYS A 365 -6.47 -22.96 4.89
CA LYS A 365 -7.43 -21.90 5.18
C LYS A 365 -6.84 -20.56 4.77
N TYR A 366 -7.51 -19.88 3.87
CA TYR A 366 -7.18 -18.52 3.44
C TYR A 366 -8.15 -17.53 4.09
N THR A 367 -7.61 -16.49 4.69
CA THR A 367 -8.35 -15.46 5.43
C THR A 367 -8.58 -14.26 4.52
N PRO A 368 -9.83 -13.98 4.13
CA PRO A 368 -10.13 -12.88 3.21
C PRO A 368 -9.88 -11.52 3.87
N PRO A 369 -9.77 -10.44 3.07
CA PRO A 369 -9.81 -9.08 3.61
C PRO A 369 -11.19 -8.76 4.22
N VAL A 370 -11.24 -7.68 5.01
CA VAL A 370 -12.51 -7.11 5.48
C VAL A 370 -13.15 -6.28 4.38
N LEU A 371 -12.34 -5.49 3.69
CA LEU A 371 -12.76 -4.69 2.54
C LEU A 371 -11.83 -4.99 1.37
N SER A 372 -12.41 -5.15 0.19
CA SER A 372 -11.70 -5.14 -1.08
C SER A 372 -12.43 -4.23 -2.05
N TYR A 373 -11.71 -3.41 -2.81
CA TYR A 373 -12.32 -2.51 -3.79
C TYR A 373 -11.61 -2.58 -5.13
N ARG A 374 -12.39 -2.38 -6.20
CA ARG A 374 -11.91 -2.47 -7.59
C ARG A 374 -11.09 -1.24 -7.97
N ARG A 375 -10.29 -1.38 -9.02
CA ARG A 375 -9.49 -0.30 -9.62
C ARG A 375 -10.24 1.00 -9.96
N LYS A 376 -11.56 0.93 -10.19
CA LYS A 376 -12.39 2.13 -10.40
C LYS A 376 -12.47 3.04 -9.18
N HIS A 377 -12.26 2.50 -7.98
CA HIS A 377 -12.32 3.22 -6.70
C HIS A 377 -10.95 3.67 -6.21
N GLY A 378 -9.86 2.99 -6.61
CA GLY A 378 -8.49 3.34 -6.25
C GLY A 378 -7.48 2.31 -6.77
N VAL A 379 -6.19 2.63 -6.71
CA VAL A 379 -5.11 1.85 -7.35
C VAL A 379 -3.98 1.46 -6.39
N SER A 380 -3.93 2.03 -5.19
CA SER A 380 -2.86 1.76 -4.24
C SER A 380 -3.32 2.17 -2.84
N VAL A 381 -3.86 1.22 -2.08
CA VAL A 381 -4.33 1.48 -0.71
C VAL A 381 -3.16 1.88 0.17
N THR A 382 -3.28 3.03 0.84
CA THR A 382 -2.27 3.51 1.76
C THR A 382 -2.35 2.79 3.10
N GLY A 383 -3.56 2.47 3.57
CA GLY A 383 -3.83 2.13 4.96
C GLY A 383 -4.19 3.38 5.79
N GLY A 384 -4.32 3.24 7.11
CA GLY A 384 -4.79 4.31 7.98
C GLY A 384 -4.93 3.90 9.45
N TYR A 385 -5.88 4.52 10.18
CA TYR A 385 -6.06 4.32 11.62
C TYR A 385 -7.54 4.19 12.00
N VAL A 386 -7.82 3.45 13.06
CA VAL A 386 -9.13 3.50 13.72
C VAL A 386 -9.25 4.81 14.47
N TYR A 387 -10.27 5.59 14.17
CA TYR A 387 -10.50 6.88 14.82
C TYR A 387 -10.95 6.68 16.27
N ARG A 388 -10.17 7.24 17.18
CA ARG A 388 -10.41 7.21 18.64
C ARG A 388 -10.39 8.62 19.26
N GLY A 389 -10.37 9.67 18.45
CA GLY A 389 -10.50 11.06 18.89
C GLY A 389 -11.90 11.37 19.44
N THR A 390 -12.02 12.50 20.13
CA THR A 390 -13.27 12.89 20.81
C THR A 390 -14.08 13.92 20.04
N ARG A 391 -13.51 14.57 19.02
CA ARG A 391 -14.13 15.69 18.32
C ARG A 391 -15.28 15.26 17.40
N SER A 392 -15.20 14.06 16.85
CA SER A 392 -16.20 13.55 15.91
C SER A 392 -16.78 12.19 16.35
N PRO A 393 -17.77 12.18 17.26
CA PRO A 393 -18.31 10.95 17.84
C PRO A 393 -18.84 9.94 16.82
N SER A 394 -19.37 10.39 15.68
CA SER A 394 -19.91 9.51 14.63
C SER A 394 -18.85 8.61 13.98
N TYR A 395 -17.59 9.04 14.00
CA TYR A 395 -16.46 8.30 13.44
C TYR A 395 -15.76 7.39 14.44
N VAL A 396 -16.10 7.43 15.74
CA VAL A 396 -15.39 6.65 16.76
C VAL A 396 -15.51 5.15 16.48
N GLY A 397 -14.37 4.49 16.27
CA GLY A 397 -14.29 3.08 15.89
C GLY A 397 -14.35 2.80 14.39
N ALA A 398 -14.50 3.82 13.55
CA ALA A 398 -14.32 3.67 12.11
C ALA A 398 -12.82 3.63 11.77
N TYR A 399 -12.42 2.70 10.91
CA TYR A 399 -11.11 2.70 10.28
C TYR A 399 -11.11 3.69 9.12
N ILE A 400 -10.31 4.75 9.26
CA ILE A 400 -10.15 5.80 8.26
C ILE A 400 -8.84 5.58 7.54
N PHE A 401 -8.90 5.49 6.21
CA PHE A 401 -7.77 5.15 5.35
C PHE A 401 -7.88 5.88 4.01
N SER A 402 -6.82 5.81 3.21
CA SER A 402 -6.79 6.43 1.89
C SER A 402 -6.22 5.52 0.81
N ASP A 403 -6.29 6.02 -0.41
CA ASP A 403 -5.64 5.46 -1.59
C ASP A 403 -4.71 6.50 -2.22
N PHE A 404 -3.47 6.10 -2.47
CA PHE A 404 -2.36 6.96 -2.89
C PHE A 404 -2.63 7.66 -4.23
N GLU A 405 -3.18 6.94 -5.22
CA GLU A 405 -3.40 7.49 -6.56
C GLU A 405 -4.70 8.28 -6.67
N SER A 406 -5.81 7.75 -6.13
CA SER A 406 -7.12 8.43 -6.21
C SER A 406 -7.26 9.58 -5.23
N LYS A 407 -6.37 9.67 -4.23
CA LYS A 407 -6.39 10.67 -3.14
C LYS A 407 -7.67 10.63 -2.30
N THR A 408 -8.46 9.57 -2.44
CA THR A 408 -9.74 9.44 -1.75
C THR A 408 -9.50 9.02 -0.30
N ILE A 409 -10.26 9.64 0.61
CA ILE A 409 -10.31 9.28 2.02
C ILE A 409 -11.60 8.50 2.25
N TRP A 410 -11.47 7.33 2.87
CA TRP A 410 -12.56 6.42 3.16
C TRP A 410 -12.67 6.21 4.67
N ALA A 411 -13.86 5.89 5.15
CA ALA A 411 -14.09 5.34 6.47
C ALA A 411 -14.87 4.04 6.37
N MET A 412 -14.51 3.03 7.17
CA MET A 412 -15.26 1.78 7.27
C MET A 412 -15.44 1.31 8.72
N THR A 413 -16.49 0.53 8.95
CA THR A 413 -16.68 -0.24 10.20
C THR A 413 -16.92 -1.71 9.88
N GLN A 414 -16.62 -2.56 10.87
CA GLN A 414 -16.76 -4.00 10.77
C GLN A 414 -17.26 -4.60 12.08
N VAL A 415 -17.83 -5.80 12.00
CA VAL A 415 -18.10 -6.69 13.14
C VAL A 415 -17.54 -8.06 12.77
N ASP A 416 -16.69 -8.63 13.63
CA ASP A 416 -16.04 -9.93 13.43
C ASP A 416 -15.40 -10.10 12.04
N ARG A 417 -14.66 -9.08 11.60
CA ARG A 417 -14.01 -8.97 10.28
C ARG A 417 -14.97 -9.01 9.09
N THR A 418 -16.25 -8.74 9.32
CA THR A 418 -17.25 -8.55 8.28
C THR A 418 -17.56 -7.07 8.14
N LEU A 419 -17.42 -6.56 6.92
CA LEU A 419 -17.73 -5.16 6.60
C LEU A 419 -19.19 -4.84 6.95
N VAL A 420 -19.40 -3.78 7.73
CA VAL A 420 -20.73 -3.27 8.08
C VAL A 420 -21.06 -2.04 7.24
N LYS A 421 -20.11 -1.10 7.15
CA LYS A 421 -20.30 0.17 6.45
C LYS A 421 -18.98 0.61 5.84
N VAL A 422 -19.03 1.20 4.65
CA VAL A 422 -17.93 1.97 4.06
C VAL A 422 -18.49 3.20 3.37
N ARG A 423 -17.79 4.32 3.50
CA ARG A 423 -18.11 5.61 2.86
C ARG A 423 -16.87 6.26 2.30
N LYS A 424 -17.01 6.95 1.18
CA LYS A 424 -16.08 8.01 0.81
C LYS A 424 -16.38 9.20 1.71
N ILE A 425 -15.38 9.64 2.47
CA ILE A 425 -15.53 10.73 3.43
C ILE A 425 -14.85 12.02 2.99
N GLY A 426 -13.97 11.97 1.98
CA GLY A 426 -13.30 13.17 1.50
C GLY A 426 -12.21 12.86 0.48
N THR A 427 -11.39 13.86 0.21
CA THR A 427 -10.19 13.76 -0.63
C THR A 427 -9.08 14.63 -0.04
N VAL A 428 -7.83 14.24 -0.25
CA VAL A 428 -6.65 15.03 0.10
C VAL A 428 -6.06 15.68 -1.17
N PRO A 429 -5.48 16.90 -1.11
CA PRO A 429 -4.90 17.56 -2.30
C PRO A 429 -3.70 16.82 -2.92
N GLU A 430 -2.89 16.21 -2.07
CA GLU A 430 -1.65 15.49 -2.40
C GLU A 430 -1.84 13.98 -2.34
N LYS A 431 -0.93 13.21 -2.93
CA LYS A 431 -0.98 11.75 -2.85
C LYS A 431 -0.70 11.29 -1.41
N PRO A 432 -1.64 10.63 -0.72
CA PRO A 432 -1.45 10.28 0.69
C PRO A 432 -0.49 9.10 0.84
N ALA A 433 0.75 9.37 1.22
CA ALA A 433 1.79 8.37 1.43
C ALA A 433 1.63 7.59 2.75
N SER A 434 1.04 8.22 3.77
CA SER A 434 0.80 7.63 5.08
C SER A 434 -0.22 8.42 5.89
N PHE A 435 -0.61 7.85 7.04
CA PHE A 435 -1.28 8.56 8.12
C PHE A 435 -0.37 8.63 9.35
N GLY A 436 -0.74 9.48 10.31
CA GLY A 436 -0.23 9.45 11.67
C GLY A 436 -1.28 9.93 12.67
N LEU A 437 -0.97 9.82 13.96
CA LEU A 437 -1.80 10.33 15.04
C LEU A 437 -1.17 11.60 15.63
N ALA A 438 -2.00 12.61 15.82
CA ALA A 438 -1.67 13.73 16.70
C ALA A 438 -1.83 13.33 18.17
N ALA A 439 -1.21 14.08 19.09
CA ALA A 439 -1.25 13.77 20.52
C ALA A 439 -2.66 13.84 21.13
N ASP A 440 -3.58 14.55 20.48
CA ASP A 440 -5.01 14.63 20.82
C ASP A 440 -5.84 13.47 20.26
N GLY A 441 -5.23 12.52 19.55
CA GLY A 441 -5.90 11.39 18.91
C GLY A 441 -6.54 11.73 17.56
N GLU A 442 -6.38 12.95 17.06
CA GLU A 442 -6.83 13.35 15.73
C GLU A 442 -5.87 12.85 14.65
N LEU A 443 -6.38 12.72 13.42
CA LEU A 443 -5.63 12.09 12.32
C LEU A 443 -4.82 13.12 11.53
N LEU A 444 -3.59 12.72 11.19
CA LEU A 444 -2.72 13.41 10.25
C LEU A 444 -2.60 12.58 8.96
N ILE A 445 -2.47 13.26 7.82
CA ILE A 445 -2.25 12.64 6.50
C ILE A 445 -0.96 13.20 5.93
N VAL A 446 -0.09 12.32 5.45
CA VAL A 446 1.19 12.68 4.82
C VAL A 446 0.99 12.80 3.32
N GLY A 447 0.99 14.02 2.78
CA GLY A 447 1.03 14.27 1.35
C GLY A 447 2.43 14.09 0.79
N TYR A 448 2.57 13.23 -0.22
CA TYR A 448 3.86 12.84 -0.79
C TYR A 448 4.58 14.01 -1.49
N GLU A 449 3.85 15.04 -1.91
CA GLU A 449 4.43 16.23 -2.54
C GLU A 449 4.98 17.22 -1.51
N GLY A 450 4.80 17.00 -0.21
CA GLY A 450 5.53 17.71 0.85
C GLY A 450 4.67 18.28 1.98
N THR A 451 3.35 18.20 1.89
CA THR A 451 2.44 18.77 2.89
C THR A 451 1.95 17.70 3.86
N ILE A 452 2.09 17.95 5.17
CA ILE A 452 1.36 17.20 6.18
C ILE A 452 0.02 17.89 6.42
N TYR A 453 -1.07 17.14 6.42
CA TYR A 453 -2.41 17.65 6.67
C TYR A 453 -2.96 17.15 8.00
N ARG A 454 -3.76 17.98 8.66
CA ARG A 454 -4.71 17.53 9.68
C ARG A 454 -6.05 17.24 9.03
N LEU A 455 -6.62 16.06 9.33
CA LEU A 455 -7.96 15.69 8.89
C LEU A 455 -9.00 16.28 9.85
N LEU A 456 -9.94 17.04 9.32
CA LEU A 456 -11.04 17.65 10.07
C LEU A 456 -12.33 16.89 9.80
N LEU A 457 -12.87 16.29 10.85
CA LEU A 457 -14.09 15.49 10.81
C LEU A 457 -15.27 16.21 11.46
N ASP A 458 -15.09 17.40 12.05
CA ASP A 458 -16.07 18.07 12.90
C ASP A 458 -17.39 18.39 12.18
N GLU A 459 -17.30 18.74 10.90
CA GLU A 459 -18.46 19.05 10.03
C GLU A 459 -18.96 17.82 9.26
N SER A 460 -18.27 16.68 9.38
CA SER A 460 -18.64 15.45 8.68
C SER A 460 -19.35 14.48 9.62
N VAL A 461 -20.32 13.75 9.09
CA VAL A 461 -21.04 12.72 9.85
C VAL A 461 -20.92 11.39 9.14
N PHE A 462 -20.53 10.35 9.89
CA PHE A 462 -20.43 8.99 9.37
C PHE A 462 -21.81 8.30 9.29
N GLU A 463 -22.60 8.70 8.29
CA GLU A 463 -23.97 8.24 8.07
C GLU A 463 -24.14 6.83 7.49
#